data_AF-A0A812I084-F1
#
_entry.id   AF-A0A812I084-F1
#
_cell.length_a   1.000
_cell.length_b   1.000
_cell.length_c   1.000
_cell.angle_alpha   90.00
_cell.angle_beta   90.00
_cell.angle_gamma   90.00
#
_symmetry.space_group_name_H-M   'P 1'
#
loop_
_entity.id
_entity.type
_entity.pdbx_description
1 polymer ?
#
loop_
_entity_poly.entity_id
_entity_poly.type
_entity_poly.pdbx_seq_one_letter_code
_entity_poly.pdbx_strand_id
1 'polypeptide(L)'
;MLWSWVQFLILLVAIHWRTASADLREMCRRVWSFLKQPSAPSSQQRRLDEAMNQLREKNYVLASRFLRQVNFVSLATCPLVNANDLPTCAAQMFAYVCAYTMHTCIANGIVTLSTSGLRKLFVFYYFLAGATLLLNSGFSDSTALGYKVILCVCYIDSAVHVPANVVLAVMEICQQFMLFGREFHVLEFALDHAVFAILVSVISVVLERTLRDRLAAQIRNMDAESIIVAFRQMLRGVCDGEVLLDDGLRVQEGSNCLNQILFRNESLDKMVFRNILV
;
A
#
# COMPACT_ATOMS: atom_id res chain seq x y z
N MET A 1 -30.49 35.95 0.22
CA MET A 1 -30.36 34.47 0.12
C MET A 1 -28.94 34.01 -0.19
N LEU A 2 -28.19 34.64 -1.11
CA LEU A 2 -26.78 34.28 -1.37
C LEU A 2 -25.86 34.43 -0.14
N TRP A 3 -26.08 35.47 0.67
CA TRP A 3 -25.26 35.80 1.84
C TRP A 3 -25.30 34.74 2.96
N SER A 4 -26.44 34.07 3.15
CA SER A 4 -26.57 33.01 4.17
C SER A 4 -25.83 31.73 3.79
N TRP A 5 -25.69 31.44 2.49
CA TRP A 5 -24.96 30.28 1.99
C TRP A 5 -23.44 30.46 2.13
N VAL A 6 -22.93 31.68 1.90
CA VAL A 6 -21.50 32.00 2.08
C VAL A 6 -21.11 31.87 3.55
N GLN A 7 -21.93 32.37 4.48
CA GLN A 7 -21.69 32.24 5.92
C GLN A 7 -21.70 30.77 6.37
N PHE A 8 -22.63 29.96 5.86
CA PHE A 8 -22.71 28.54 6.14
C PHE A 8 -21.47 27.78 5.64
N LEU A 9 -21.00 28.06 4.41
CA LEU A 9 -19.78 27.48 3.85
C LEU A 9 -18.53 27.84 4.65
N ILE A 10 -18.39 29.11 5.08
CA ILE A 10 -17.27 29.55 5.92
C ILE A 10 -17.29 28.81 7.27
N LEU A 11 -18.46 28.66 7.89
CA LEU A 11 -18.61 27.90 9.14
C LEU A 11 -18.25 26.42 8.97
N LEU A 12 -18.69 25.81 7.88
CA LEU A 12 -18.44 24.39 7.59
C LEU A 12 -16.95 24.14 7.31
N VAL A 13 -16.30 25.04 6.56
CA VAL A 13 -14.84 25.02 6.34
C VAL A 13 -14.08 25.26 7.64
N ALA A 14 -14.51 26.20 8.49
CA ALA A 14 -13.86 26.47 9.77
C ALA A 14 -13.98 25.30 10.76
N ILE A 15 -15.15 24.64 10.83
CA ILE A 15 -15.38 23.45 11.65
C ILE A 15 -14.55 22.29 11.11
N HIS A 16 -14.58 22.04 9.79
CA HIS A 16 -13.78 21.01 9.14
C HIS A 16 -12.29 21.23 9.33
N TRP A 17 -11.79 22.47 9.19
CA TRP A 17 -10.39 22.80 9.43
C TRP A 17 -9.99 22.60 10.89
N ARG A 18 -10.87 22.93 11.84
CA ARG A 18 -10.59 22.73 13.28
C ARG A 18 -10.47 21.24 13.62
N THR A 19 -11.37 20.40 13.11
CA THR A 19 -11.32 18.95 13.34
C THR A 19 -10.18 18.30 12.55
N ALA A 20 -10.05 18.60 11.26
CA ALA A 20 -9.03 18.02 10.39
C ALA A 20 -7.61 18.51 10.73
N SER A 21 -7.40 19.71 11.30
CA SER A 21 -6.05 20.23 11.58
C SER A 21 -5.29 19.45 12.66
N ALA A 22 -6.00 18.74 13.55
CA ALA A 22 -5.38 17.84 14.51
C ALA A 22 -4.87 16.57 13.80
N ASP A 23 -5.70 15.99 12.94
CA ASP A 23 -5.37 14.81 12.14
C ASP A 23 -4.29 15.12 11.10
N LEU A 24 -4.34 16.29 10.46
CA LEU A 24 -3.32 16.78 9.52
C LEU A 24 -1.99 17.02 10.21
N ARG A 25 -1.99 17.59 11.42
CA ARG A 25 -0.75 17.77 12.20
C ARG A 25 -0.13 16.43 12.59
N GLU A 26 -0.94 15.47 13.00
CA GLU A 26 -0.46 14.12 13.31
C GLU A 26 0.04 13.40 12.06
N MET A 27 -0.66 13.53 10.93
CA MET A 27 -0.24 13.00 9.64
C MET A 27 1.09 13.62 9.17
N CYS A 28 1.23 14.94 9.23
CA CYS A 28 2.46 15.68 8.90
C CYS A 28 3.61 15.31 9.84
N ARG A 29 3.36 15.21 11.15
CA ARG A 29 4.36 14.77 12.13
C ARG A 29 4.87 13.37 11.80
N ARG A 30 3.98 12.45 11.42
CA ARG A 30 4.34 11.09 10.99
C ARG A 30 5.09 11.07 9.66
N VAL A 31 4.75 11.94 8.70
CA VAL A 31 5.49 12.08 7.43
C VAL A 31 6.90 12.59 7.70
N TRP A 32 7.01 13.60 8.56
CA TRP A 32 8.29 14.19 8.95
C TRP A 32 9.18 13.20 9.72
N SER A 33 8.62 12.42 10.64
CA SER A 33 9.38 11.38 11.36
C SER A 33 9.86 10.27 10.43
N PHE A 34 9.09 9.93 9.39
CA PHE A 34 9.46 8.96 8.38
C PHE A 34 10.63 9.45 7.51
N LEU A 35 10.61 10.72 7.11
CA LEU A 35 11.73 11.35 6.39
C LEU A 35 13.01 11.45 7.24
N LYS A 36 12.89 11.43 8.58
CA LYS A 36 13.99 11.66 9.52
C LYS A 36 14.65 10.40 10.09
N GLN A 37 14.30 9.17 9.71
CA GLN A 37 14.91 7.98 10.30
C GLN A 37 15.95 7.32 9.37
N PRO A 38 17.27 7.49 9.62
CA PRO A 38 18.34 6.74 8.98
C PRO A 38 18.84 5.60 9.89
N SER A 39 17.93 4.92 10.60
CA SER A 39 18.27 3.78 11.45
C SER A 39 18.33 2.52 10.58
N ALA A 40 19.34 1.67 10.78
CA ALA A 40 19.34 0.34 10.20
C ALA A 40 18.02 -0.39 10.53
N PRO A 41 17.33 -0.97 9.54
CA PRO A 41 16.01 -1.55 9.77
C PRO A 41 16.12 -2.73 10.74
N SER A 42 15.28 -2.74 11.77
CA SER A 42 15.16 -3.89 12.68
C SER A 42 14.75 -5.14 11.89
N SER A 43 15.03 -6.33 12.43
CA SER A 43 14.58 -7.60 11.81
C SER A 43 13.06 -7.62 11.58
N GLN A 44 12.29 -7.03 12.51
CA GLN A 44 10.84 -6.86 12.38
C GLN A 44 10.46 -5.92 11.24
N GLN A 45 11.19 -4.80 11.07
CA GLN A 45 10.96 -3.86 9.97
C GLN A 45 11.24 -4.52 8.61
N ARG A 46 12.32 -5.31 8.51
CA ARG A 46 12.63 -6.07 7.29
C ARG A 46 11.55 -7.11 6.95
N ARG A 47 11.05 -7.86 7.94
CA ARG A 47 9.91 -8.80 7.77
C ARG A 47 8.66 -8.07 7.29
N LEU A 48 8.38 -6.89 7.85
CA LEU A 48 7.23 -6.06 7.46
C LEU A 48 7.35 -5.54 6.02
N ASP A 49 8.53 -5.04 5.64
CA ASP A 49 8.77 -4.54 4.28
C ASP A 49 8.69 -5.68 3.24
N GLU A 50 9.17 -6.88 3.58
CA GLU A 50 9.02 -8.07 2.73
C GLU A 50 7.55 -8.48 2.58
N ALA A 51 6.80 -8.52 3.68
CA ALA A 51 5.36 -8.80 3.64
C ALA A 51 4.60 -7.76 2.81
N MET A 52 4.96 -6.47 2.94
CA MET A 52 4.39 -5.39 2.14
C MET A 52 4.70 -5.59 0.64
N ASN A 53 5.93 -5.97 0.31
CA ASN A 53 6.35 -6.21 -1.06
C ASN A 53 5.59 -7.38 -1.70
N GLN A 54 5.44 -8.49 -0.97
CA GLN A 54 4.63 -9.63 -1.43
C GLN A 54 3.15 -9.25 -1.58
N LEU A 55 2.61 -8.44 -0.67
CA LEU A 55 1.23 -7.95 -0.76
C LEU A 55 1.03 -7.09 -2.00
N ARG A 56 1.96 -6.17 -2.30
CA ARG A 56 1.93 -5.34 -3.52
C ARG A 56 1.92 -6.17 -4.78
N GLU A 57 2.77 -7.19 -4.86
CA GLU A 57 2.84 -8.09 -6.01
C GLU A 57 1.52 -8.85 -6.22
N LYS A 58 0.98 -9.46 -5.15
CA LYS A 58 -0.30 -10.18 -5.20
C LYS A 58 -1.48 -9.27 -5.55
N ASN A 59 -1.56 -8.11 -4.90
CA ASN A 59 -2.62 -7.13 -5.16
C ASN A 59 -2.57 -6.63 -6.60
N TYR A 60 -1.38 -6.40 -7.15
CA TYR A 60 -1.26 -5.90 -8.52
C TYR A 60 -1.66 -6.94 -9.58
N VAL A 61 -1.38 -8.22 -9.34
CA VAL A 61 -1.87 -9.31 -10.22
C VAL A 61 -3.41 -9.33 -10.23
N LEU A 62 -4.03 -9.19 -9.05
CA LEU A 62 -5.49 -9.10 -8.95
C LEU A 62 -6.03 -7.85 -9.65
N ALA A 63 -5.42 -6.68 -9.41
CA ALA A 63 -5.78 -5.42 -10.04
C ALA A 63 -5.64 -5.51 -11.57
N SER A 64 -4.60 -6.17 -12.09
CA SER A 64 -4.38 -6.34 -13.54
C SER A 64 -5.52 -7.09 -14.23
N ARG A 65 -6.21 -8.03 -13.54
CA ARG A 65 -7.39 -8.70 -14.10
C ARG A 65 -8.54 -7.73 -14.33
N PHE A 66 -8.73 -6.79 -13.41
CA PHE A 66 -9.74 -5.73 -13.52
C PHE A 66 -9.32 -4.67 -14.54
N LEU A 67 -8.08 -4.17 -14.45
CA LEU A 67 -7.54 -3.15 -15.35
C LEU A 67 -7.51 -3.58 -16.81
N ARG A 68 -7.35 -4.88 -17.10
CA ARG A 68 -7.50 -5.40 -18.45
C ARG A 68 -8.91 -5.12 -19.01
N GLN A 69 -9.95 -5.30 -18.21
CA GLN A 69 -11.33 -5.01 -18.64
C GLN A 69 -11.56 -3.52 -18.82
N VAL A 70 -11.06 -2.71 -17.89
CA VAL A 70 -11.13 -1.24 -17.99
C VAL A 70 -10.46 -0.76 -19.27
N ASN A 71 -9.23 -1.19 -19.56
CA ASN A 71 -8.52 -0.81 -20.78
C ASN A 71 -9.22 -1.32 -22.05
N PHE A 72 -9.84 -2.50 -22.02
CA PHE A 72 -10.63 -2.98 -23.17
C PHE A 72 -11.84 -2.08 -23.45
N VAL A 73 -12.59 -1.71 -22.41
CA VAL A 73 -13.70 -0.77 -22.54
C VAL A 73 -13.21 0.59 -23.02
N SER A 74 -12.14 1.12 -22.45
CA SER A 74 -11.52 2.39 -22.88
C SER A 74 -11.06 2.35 -24.34
N LEU A 75 -10.50 1.22 -24.80
CA LEU A 75 -10.11 1.04 -26.20
C LEU A 75 -11.32 1.08 -27.14
N ALA A 76 -12.44 0.47 -26.73
CA ALA A 76 -13.68 0.47 -27.52
C ALA A 76 -14.38 1.84 -27.54
N THR A 77 -14.28 2.63 -26.47
CA THR A 77 -14.96 3.92 -26.36
C THR A 77 -14.10 5.10 -26.82
N CYS A 78 -12.77 4.97 -26.87
CA CYS A 78 -11.85 6.06 -27.23
C CYS A 78 -12.17 6.72 -28.60
N PRO A 79 -12.47 5.96 -29.68
CA PRO A 79 -12.85 6.57 -30.96
C PRO A 79 -14.18 7.34 -30.91
N LEU A 80 -15.12 6.92 -30.04
CA LEU A 80 -16.42 7.59 -29.89
C LEU A 80 -16.27 8.94 -29.18
N VAL A 81 -15.34 9.03 -28.23
CA VAL A 81 -15.10 10.26 -27.45
C VAL A 81 -14.21 11.24 -28.22
N ASN A 82 -13.22 10.75 -28.96
CA ASN A 82 -12.20 11.57 -29.62
C ASN A 82 -12.29 11.55 -31.15
N ALA A 83 -13.48 11.30 -31.72
CA ALA A 83 -13.68 11.18 -33.17
C ALA A 83 -13.18 12.41 -33.95
N ASN A 84 -13.21 13.59 -33.33
CA ASN A 84 -12.84 14.86 -33.96
C ASN A 84 -11.34 15.18 -33.89
N ASP A 85 -10.55 14.41 -33.13
CA ASP A 85 -9.13 14.64 -32.92
C ASP A 85 -8.33 13.33 -33.11
N LEU A 86 -8.03 13.03 -34.38
CA LEU A 86 -7.34 11.82 -34.80
C LEU A 86 -5.99 11.58 -34.09
N PRO A 87 -5.05 12.56 -33.97
CA PRO A 87 -3.78 12.31 -33.29
C PRO A 87 -3.96 11.99 -31.81
N THR A 88 -4.86 12.68 -31.11
CA THR A 88 -5.21 12.37 -29.71
C THR A 88 -5.81 10.96 -29.58
N CYS A 89 -6.77 10.62 -30.45
CA CYS A 89 -7.38 9.30 -30.47
C CYS A 89 -6.33 8.21 -30.68
N ALA A 90 -5.44 8.38 -31.66
CA ALA A 90 -4.38 7.42 -31.96
C ALA A 90 -3.41 7.24 -30.79
N ALA A 91 -2.98 8.34 -30.15
CA ALA A 91 -2.09 8.30 -28.99
C ALA A 91 -2.74 7.59 -27.79
N GLN A 92 -4.01 7.87 -27.49
CA GLN A 92 -4.74 7.21 -26.42
C GLN A 92 -4.99 5.73 -26.70
N MET A 93 -5.41 5.38 -27.92
CA MET A 93 -5.57 3.98 -28.31
C MET A 93 -4.26 3.21 -28.20
N PHE A 94 -3.14 3.79 -28.63
CA PHE A 94 -1.82 3.20 -28.45
C PHE A 94 -1.52 2.97 -26.97
N ALA A 95 -1.75 3.97 -26.12
CA ALA A 95 -1.54 3.83 -24.68
C ALA A 95 -2.42 2.72 -24.06
N TYR A 96 -3.70 2.64 -24.44
CA TYR A 96 -4.61 1.58 -23.98
C TYR A 96 -4.20 0.20 -24.48
N VAL A 97 -3.72 0.05 -25.72
CA VAL A 97 -3.20 -1.22 -26.24
C VAL A 97 -1.96 -1.66 -25.47
N CYS A 98 -1.02 -0.74 -25.21
CA CYS A 98 0.16 -1.03 -24.40
C CYS A 98 -0.22 -1.46 -22.97
N ALA A 99 -1.13 -0.74 -22.30
CA ALA A 99 -1.59 -1.10 -20.97
C ALA A 99 -2.37 -2.42 -20.97
N TYR A 100 -3.28 -2.62 -21.92
CA TYR A 100 -4.07 -3.85 -22.07
C TYR A 100 -3.19 -5.07 -22.26
N THR A 101 -2.19 -5.01 -23.14
CA THR A 101 -1.27 -6.13 -23.40
C THR A 101 -0.44 -6.44 -22.16
N MET A 102 0.15 -5.43 -21.50
CA MET A 102 0.89 -5.63 -20.25
C MET A 102 0.03 -6.25 -19.13
N HIS A 103 -1.16 -5.70 -18.87
CA HIS A 103 -2.06 -6.26 -17.86
C HIS A 103 -2.52 -7.68 -18.22
N THR A 104 -2.70 -7.99 -19.50
CA THR A 104 -3.03 -9.35 -19.97
C THR A 104 -1.90 -10.33 -19.70
N CYS A 105 -0.66 -9.95 -20.03
CA CYS A 105 0.52 -10.77 -19.78
C CYS A 105 0.69 -11.07 -18.28
N ILE A 106 0.48 -10.07 -17.43
CA ILE A 106 0.61 -10.20 -15.97
C ILE A 106 -0.54 -11.02 -15.38
N ALA A 107 -1.78 -10.75 -15.80
CA ALA A 107 -2.97 -11.46 -15.32
C ALA A 107 -2.95 -12.96 -15.67
N ASN A 108 -2.37 -13.31 -16.82
CA ASN A 108 -2.21 -14.69 -17.29
C ASN A 108 -0.95 -15.38 -16.72
N GLY A 109 -0.14 -14.68 -15.91
CA GLY A 109 1.09 -15.23 -15.33
C GLY A 109 2.24 -15.42 -16.31
N ILE A 110 2.15 -14.85 -17.52
CA ILE A 110 3.24 -14.88 -18.52
C ILE A 110 4.41 -14.03 -18.02
N VAL A 111 4.10 -12.90 -17.37
CA VAL A 111 5.10 -12.00 -16.79
C VAL A 111 4.90 -11.96 -15.28
N THR A 112 5.87 -12.52 -14.54
CA THR A 112 5.96 -12.40 -13.08
C THR A 112 6.81 -11.18 -12.73
N LEU A 113 6.21 -10.19 -12.07
CA LEU A 113 6.92 -8.97 -11.68
C LEU A 113 7.32 -9.02 -10.21
N SER A 114 8.61 -8.79 -9.96
CA SER A 114 9.07 -8.40 -8.64
C SER A 114 8.66 -6.96 -8.33
N THR A 115 8.71 -6.56 -7.07
CA THR A 115 8.48 -5.17 -6.64
C THR A 115 9.31 -4.14 -7.39
N SER A 116 10.58 -4.44 -7.70
CA SER A 116 11.41 -3.56 -8.52
C SER A 116 10.90 -3.47 -9.97
N GLY A 117 10.39 -4.57 -10.52
CA GLY A 117 9.72 -4.59 -11.82
C GLY A 117 8.44 -3.76 -11.82
N LEU A 118 7.63 -3.85 -10.76
CA LEU A 118 6.42 -3.04 -10.60
C LEU A 118 6.74 -1.55 -10.56
N ARG A 119 7.76 -1.11 -9.82
CA ARG A 119 8.17 0.31 -9.80
C ARG A 119 8.49 0.82 -11.20
N LYS A 120 9.28 0.06 -11.96
CA LYS A 120 9.63 0.42 -13.34
C LYS A 120 8.39 0.47 -14.25
N LEU A 121 7.47 -0.49 -14.09
CA LEU A 121 6.21 -0.51 -14.83
C LEU A 121 5.33 0.71 -14.52
N PHE A 122 5.24 1.12 -13.25
CA PHE A 122 4.48 2.31 -12.88
C PHE A 122 5.12 3.60 -13.37
N VAL A 123 6.46 3.71 -13.32
CA VAL A 123 7.17 4.82 -13.96
C VAL A 123 6.87 4.86 -15.47
N PHE A 124 6.84 3.71 -16.13
CA PHE A 124 6.44 3.61 -17.53
C PHE A 124 4.98 4.07 -17.76
N TYR A 125 4.03 3.67 -16.91
CA TYR A 125 2.64 4.16 -17.02
C TYR A 125 2.51 5.66 -16.79
N TYR A 126 3.24 6.22 -15.82
CA TYR A 126 3.28 7.66 -15.60
C TYR A 126 3.87 8.41 -16.79
N PHE A 127 4.93 7.88 -17.40
CA PHE A 127 5.49 8.43 -18.63
C PHE A 127 4.48 8.37 -19.79
N LEU A 128 3.81 7.23 -19.97
CA LEU A 128 2.78 7.05 -20.99
C LEU A 128 1.63 8.03 -20.79
N ALA A 129 1.17 8.22 -19.55
CA ALA A 129 0.14 9.19 -19.19
C ALA A 129 0.60 10.63 -19.49
N GLY A 130 1.81 11.01 -19.08
CA GLY A 130 2.40 12.32 -19.38
C GLY A 130 2.51 12.57 -20.88
N ALA A 131 2.92 11.57 -21.66
CA ALA A 131 2.98 11.67 -23.12
C ALA A 131 1.59 11.84 -23.74
N THR A 132 0.58 11.09 -23.26
CA THR A 132 -0.80 11.26 -23.73
C THR A 132 -1.38 12.62 -23.36
N LEU A 133 -1.02 13.18 -22.20
CA LEU A 133 -1.44 14.53 -21.80
C LEU A 133 -0.82 15.57 -22.73
N LEU A 134 0.49 15.52 -22.98
CA LEU A 134 1.18 16.46 -23.87
C LEU A 134 0.60 16.48 -25.30
N LEU A 135 0.13 15.33 -25.78
CA LEU A 135 -0.48 15.19 -27.11
C LEU A 135 -1.96 15.55 -27.14
N ASN A 136 -2.65 15.60 -25.99
CA ASN A 136 -4.08 15.81 -25.89
C ASN A 136 -4.41 17.12 -25.16
N SER A 137 -4.87 18.14 -25.89
CA SER A 137 -5.33 19.40 -25.30
C SER A 137 -6.70 19.33 -24.63
N GLY A 138 -7.46 18.25 -24.83
CA GLY A 138 -8.84 18.05 -24.35
C GLY A 138 -8.99 16.98 -23.27
N PHE A 139 -7.91 16.61 -22.55
CA PHE A 139 -8.00 15.64 -21.47
C PHE A 139 -8.84 16.22 -20.33
N SER A 140 -10.00 15.62 -20.04
CA SER A 140 -10.83 16.08 -18.92
C SER A 140 -10.11 15.85 -17.58
N ASP A 141 -10.06 16.89 -16.74
CA ASP A 141 -9.48 16.83 -15.39
C ASP A 141 -10.03 15.66 -14.57
N SER A 142 -11.32 15.35 -14.75
CA SER A 142 -11.98 14.22 -14.11
C SER A 142 -11.39 12.85 -14.49
N THR A 143 -10.99 12.69 -15.76
CA THR A 143 -10.40 11.46 -16.29
C THR A 143 -8.95 11.33 -15.81
N ALA A 144 -8.21 12.44 -15.79
CA ALA A 144 -6.84 12.47 -15.26
C ALA A 144 -6.82 12.11 -13.76
N LEU A 145 -7.74 12.69 -12.98
CA LEU A 145 -7.89 12.38 -11.56
C LEU A 145 -8.27 10.90 -11.35
N GLY A 146 -9.26 10.40 -12.11
CA GLY A 146 -9.67 8.99 -12.05
C GLY A 146 -8.50 8.04 -12.32
N TYR A 147 -7.69 8.33 -13.34
CA TYR A 147 -6.49 7.56 -13.66
C TYR A 147 -5.46 7.59 -12.52
N LYS A 148 -5.13 8.78 -11.99
CA LYS A 148 -4.20 8.96 -10.87
C LYS A 148 -4.64 8.15 -9.63
N VAL A 149 -5.94 8.20 -9.30
CA VAL A 149 -6.52 7.44 -8.17
C VAL A 149 -6.46 5.93 -8.43
N ILE A 150 -6.85 5.48 -9.63
CA ILE A 150 -6.80 4.06 -9.99
C ILE A 150 -5.36 3.52 -9.86
N LEU A 151 -4.36 4.25 -10.34
CA LEU A 151 -2.96 3.86 -10.19
C LEU A 151 -2.55 3.71 -8.73
N CYS A 152 -2.90 4.67 -7.86
CA CYS A 152 -2.59 4.63 -6.43
C CYS A 152 -3.29 3.48 -5.68
N VAL A 153 -4.47 3.03 -6.15
CA VAL A 153 -5.19 1.90 -5.55
C VAL A 153 -4.60 0.57 -6.04
N CYS A 154 -4.22 0.49 -7.31
CA CYS A 154 -3.72 -0.75 -7.92
C CYS A 154 -2.31 -1.11 -7.44
N TYR A 155 -1.49 -0.11 -7.12
CA TYR A 155 -0.18 -0.28 -6.54
C TYR A 155 0.02 0.76 -5.46
N ILE A 156 0.45 0.32 -4.28
CA ILE A 156 0.46 1.18 -3.09
C ILE A 156 1.92 1.41 -2.70
N ASP A 157 2.58 2.32 -3.41
CA ASP A 157 3.96 2.77 -3.12
C ASP A 157 4.06 4.30 -3.22
N SER A 158 3.94 4.98 -2.08
CA SER A 158 3.96 6.44 -2.02
C SER A 158 5.28 7.03 -2.55
N ALA A 159 6.39 6.28 -2.48
CA ALA A 159 7.68 6.73 -3.00
C ALA A 159 7.67 6.87 -4.53
N VAL A 160 6.76 6.19 -5.23
CA VAL A 160 6.57 6.32 -6.68
C VAL A 160 5.48 7.34 -7.00
N HIS A 161 4.32 7.24 -6.35
CA HIS A 161 3.16 8.07 -6.71
C HIS A 161 3.34 9.54 -6.38
N VAL A 162 3.94 9.88 -5.22
CA VAL A 162 4.13 11.28 -4.81
C VAL A 162 4.98 12.06 -5.81
N PRO A 163 6.22 11.65 -6.14
CA PRO A 163 7.01 12.38 -7.13
C PRO A 163 6.39 12.35 -8.52
N ALA A 164 5.78 11.23 -8.93
CA ALA A 164 5.15 11.15 -10.25
C ALA A 164 3.95 12.09 -10.38
N ASN A 165 3.12 12.23 -9.35
CA ASN A 165 1.99 13.17 -9.34
C ASN A 165 2.46 14.62 -9.37
N VAL A 166 3.55 14.96 -8.68
CA VAL A 166 4.15 16.30 -8.73
C VAL A 166 4.68 16.60 -10.14
N VAL A 167 5.40 15.66 -10.74
CA VAL A 167 5.91 15.80 -12.12
C VAL A 167 4.76 15.97 -13.12
N LEU A 168 3.72 15.14 -13.02
CA LEU A 168 2.54 15.28 -13.89
C LEU A 168 1.85 16.63 -13.71
N ALA A 169 1.68 17.11 -12.47
CA ALA A 169 1.06 18.42 -12.23
C ALA A 169 1.89 19.56 -12.83
N VAL A 170 3.23 19.50 -12.72
CA VAL A 170 4.12 20.47 -13.37
C VAL A 170 3.99 20.39 -14.89
N MET A 171 3.94 19.18 -15.46
CA MET A 171 3.74 18.99 -16.90
C MET A 171 2.40 19.58 -17.37
N GLU A 172 1.31 19.34 -16.64
CA GLU A 172 -0.03 19.89 -16.92
C GLU A 172 0.00 21.43 -16.90
N ILE A 173 0.60 22.04 -15.87
CA ILE A 173 0.74 23.51 -15.77
C ILE A 173 1.59 24.06 -16.92
N CYS A 174 2.73 23.43 -17.22
CA CYS A 174 3.60 23.86 -18.32
C CYS A 174 2.92 23.76 -19.68
N GLN A 175 2.16 22.69 -19.92
CA GLN A 175 1.41 22.50 -21.16
C GLN A 175 0.36 23.60 -21.32
N GLN A 176 -0.43 23.88 -20.29
CA GLN A 176 -1.46 24.92 -20.32
C GLN A 176 -0.85 26.31 -20.53
N PHE A 177 0.28 26.58 -19.87
CA PHE A 177 1.01 27.83 -20.10
C PHE A 177 1.50 27.95 -21.55
N MET A 178 1.95 26.87 -22.18
CA MET A 178 2.36 26.87 -23.59
C MET A 178 1.18 27.07 -24.55
N LEU A 179 0.00 26.55 -24.22
CA LEU A 179 -1.19 26.64 -25.08
C LEU A 179 -1.88 28.02 -25.00
N PHE A 180 -2.03 28.58 -23.81
CA PHE A 180 -2.80 29.81 -23.58
C PHE A 180 -1.94 31.06 -23.34
N GLY A 181 -0.62 30.89 -23.15
CA GLY A 181 0.31 31.99 -22.97
C GLY A 181 0.04 32.82 -21.71
N ARG A 182 0.29 34.12 -21.80
CA ARG A 182 0.29 35.05 -20.65
C ARG A 182 -1.11 35.52 -20.21
N GLU A 183 -2.12 35.29 -21.05
CA GLU A 183 -3.52 35.63 -20.75
C GLU A 183 -4.20 34.59 -19.84
N PHE A 184 -3.52 33.47 -19.60
CA PHE A 184 -3.99 32.42 -18.72
C PHE A 184 -3.89 32.85 -17.25
N HIS A 185 -4.92 32.55 -16.45
CA HIS A 185 -4.88 32.68 -14.99
C HIS A 185 -4.01 31.56 -14.38
N VAL A 186 -2.71 31.57 -14.71
CA VAL A 186 -1.74 30.51 -14.37
C VAL A 186 -1.75 30.19 -12.89
N LEU A 187 -1.92 31.20 -12.03
CA LEU A 187 -1.91 31.02 -10.58
C LEU A 187 -3.13 30.21 -10.10
N GLU A 188 -4.33 30.50 -10.59
CA GLU A 188 -5.56 29.80 -10.17
C GLU A 188 -5.52 28.34 -10.63
N PHE A 189 -5.11 28.12 -11.89
CA PHE A 189 -4.96 26.79 -12.45
C PHE A 189 -3.87 25.98 -11.72
N ALA A 190 -2.72 26.58 -11.46
CA ALA A 190 -1.62 25.93 -10.73
C ALA A 190 -2.03 25.58 -9.29
N LEU A 191 -2.78 26.45 -8.62
CA LEU A 191 -3.29 26.17 -7.26
C LEU A 191 -4.25 24.99 -7.27
N ASP A 192 -5.20 24.96 -8.20
CA ASP A 192 -6.17 23.86 -8.33
C ASP A 192 -5.48 22.51 -8.60
N HIS A 193 -4.55 22.47 -9.56
CA HIS A 193 -3.80 21.26 -9.88
C HIS A 193 -2.84 20.83 -8.76
N ALA A 194 -2.25 21.78 -8.04
CA ALA A 194 -1.46 21.48 -6.84
C ALA A 194 -2.32 20.86 -5.74
N VAL A 195 -3.53 21.35 -5.52
CA VAL A 195 -4.48 20.77 -4.56
C VAL A 195 -4.82 19.32 -4.94
N PHE A 196 -5.10 19.05 -6.21
CA PHE A 196 -5.35 17.68 -6.68
C PHE A 196 -4.14 16.77 -6.51
N ALA A 197 -2.93 17.23 -6.87
CA ALA A 197 -1.70 16.46 -6.70
C ALA A 197 -1.44 16.15 -5.22
N ILE A 198 -1.67 17.10 -4.31
CA ILE A 198 -1.58 16.90 -2.86
C ILE A 198 -2.62 15.88 -2.40
N LEU A 199 -3.88 15.99 -2.84
CA LEU A 199 -4.94 15.09 -2.43
C LEU A 199 -4.64 13.63 -2.82
N VAL A 200 -4.24 13.38 -4.07
CA VAL A 200 -3.86 12.04 -4.54
C VAL A 200 -2.64 11.52 -3.77
N SER A 201 -1.67 12.38 -3.51
CA SER A 201 -0.48 12.02 -2.72
C SER A 201 -0.85 11.63 -1.27
N VAL A 202 -1.77 12.37 -0.65
CA VAL A 202 -2.30 12.04 0.68
C VAL A 202 -3.00 10.69 0.67
N ILE A 203 -3.85 10.42 -0.34
CA ILE A 203 -4.51 9.11 -0.50
C ILE A 203 -3.48 7.99 -0.56
N SER A 204 -2.44 8.13 -1.38
CA SER A 204 -1.38 7.12 -1.52
C SER A 204 -0.65 6.86 -0.18
N VAL A 205 -0.27 7.92 0.53
CA VAL A 205 0.41 7.81 1.84
C VAL A 205 -0.49 7.17 2.90
N VAL A 206 -1.77 7.56 2.95
CA VAL A 206 -2.73 7.01 3.93
C VAL A 206 -3.01 5.53 3.67
N LEU A 207 -3.20 5.14 2.40
CA LEU A 207 -3.38 3.74 2.01
C LEU A 207 -2.16 2.90 2.39
N GLU A 208 -0.95 3.37 2.06
CA GLU A 208 0.28 2.65 2.41
C GLU A 208 0.43 2.47 3.92
N ARG A 209 0.19 3.53 4.69
CA ARG A 209 0.27 3.46 6.16
C ARG A 209 -0.76 2.51 6.75
N THR A 210 -2.00 2.60 6.29
CA THR A 210 -3.08 1.76 6.80
C THR A 210 -2.78 0.28 6.54
N LEU A 211 -2.23 -0.06 5.37
CA LEU A 211 -1.79 -1.42 5.07
C LEU A 211 -0.59 -1.83 5.92
N ARG A 212 0.38 -0.94 6.10
CA ARG A 212 1.57 -1.20 6.91
C ARG A 212 1.22 -1.48 8.37
N ASP A 213 0.31 -0.68 8.94
CA ASP A 213 -0.16 -0.84 10.31
C ASP A 213 -0.95 -2.15 10.47
N ARG A 214 -1.81 -2.49 9.50
CA ARG A 214 -2.54 -3.76 9.48
C ARG A 214 -1.59 -4.96 9.42
N LEU A 215 -0.60 -4.94 8.53
CA LEU A 215 0.40 -6.00 8.43
C LEU A 215 1.24 -6.11 9.70
N ALA A 216 1.65 -4.98 10.29
CA ALA A 216 2.39 -4.96 11.54
C ALA A 216 1.58 -5.57 12.69
N ALA A 217 0.27 -5.31 12.76
CA ALA A 217 -0.61 -5.94 13.74
C ALA A 217 -0.75 -7.45 13.49
N GLN A 218 -0.91 -7.88 12.24
CA GLN A 218 -0.96 -9.30 11.88
C GLN A 218 0.31 -10.06 12.25
N ILE A 219 1.49 -9.49 11.97
CA ILE A 219 2.78 -10.09 12.33
C ILE A 219 2.90 -10.24 13.86
N ARG A 220 2.52 -9.21 14.63
CA ARG A 220 2.54 -9.28 16.10
C ARG A 220 1.60 -10.36 16.63
N ASN A 221 0.41 -10.49 16.05
CA ASN A 221 -0.55 -11.52 16.45
C ASN A 221 -0.03 -12.92 16.13
N MET A 222 0.56 -13.12 14.94
CA MET A 222 1.19 -14.40 14.58
C MET A 222 2.37 -14.75 15.49
N ASP A 223 3.23 -13.77 15.81
CA ASP A 223 4.36 -13.98 16.72
C ASP A 223 3.86 -14.34 18.13
N ALA A 224 2.83 -13.65 18.65
CA ALA A 224 2.21 -13.96 19.94
C ALA A 224 1.59 -15.36 19.96
N GLU A 225 0.87 -15.75 18.90
CA GLU A 225 0.28 -17.08 18.76
C GLU A 225 1.37 -18.16 18.71
N SER A 226 2.45 -17.94 17.96
CA SER A 226 3.57 -18.88 17.89
C SER A 226 4.24 -19.11 19.26
N ILE A 227 4.36 -18.05 20.08
CA ILE A 227 4.88 -18.15 21.45
C ILE A 227 3.93 -18.96 22.34
N ILE A 228 2.61 -18.74 22.22
CA ILE A 228 1.62 -19.51 22.98
C ILE A 228 1.65 -20.99 22.58
N VAL A 229 1.77 -21.29 21.29
CA VAL A 229 1.88 -22.68 20.80
C VAL A 229 3.18 -23.32 21.29
N ALA A 230 4.31 -22.64 21.20
CA ALA A 230 5.59 -23.13 21.71
C ALA A 230 5.54 -23.36 23.23
N PHE A 231 4.91 -22.45 23.98
CA PHE A 231 4.70 -22.61 25.42
C PHE A 231 3.80 -23.80 25.75
N ARG A 232 2.71 -24.01 25.00
CA ARG A 232 1.85 -25.19 25.17
C ARG A 232 2.57 -26.49 24.82
N GLN A 233 3.40 -26.50 23.78
CA GLN A 233 4.21 -27.66 23.41
C GLN A 233 5.28 -27.94 24.47
N MET A 234 5.91 -26.90 25.01
CA MET A 234 6.85 -27.03 26.13
C MET A 234 6.15 -27.56 27.38
N LEU A 235 4.97 -27.03 27.73
CA LEU A 235 4.18 -27.55 28.84
C LEU A 235 3.72 -28.98 28.61
N ARG A 236 3.33 -29.37 27.38
CA ARG A 236 3.06 -30.78 27.08
C ARG A 236 4.32 -31.63 27.23
N GLY A 237 5.47 -31.21 26.71
CA GLY A 237 6.72 -31.94 26.94
C GLY A 237 7.08 -32.09 28.42
N VAL A 238 6.81 -31.07 29.24
CA VAL A 238 7.10 -31.08 30.68
C VAL A 238 6.03 -31.82 31.50
N CYS A 239 4.75 -31.73 31.12
CA CYS A 239 3.61 -32.29 31.87
C CYS A 239 3.18 -33.68 31.38
N ASP A 240 3.28 -33.97 30.08
CA ASP A 240 3.05 -35.33 29.54
C ASP A 240 4.24 -36.24 29.81
N GLY A 241 5.42 -35.66 30.12
CA GLY A 241 6.62 -36.36 30.52
C GLY A 241 6.80 -37.65 29.72
N GLU A 242 6.98 -37.52 28.40
CA GLU A 242 6.88 -38.62 27.44
C GLU A 242 7.53 -39.90 27.97
N VAL A 243 6.67 -40.80 28.44
CA VAL A 243 7.05 -42.13 28.88
C VAL A 243 7.15 -42.96 27.61
N LEU A 244 8.37 -43.16 27.12
CA LEU A 244 8.65 -44.11 26.04
C LEU A 244 8.23 -45.51 26.51
N LEU A 245 7.17 -46.04 25.89
CA LEU A 245 6.69 -47.40 26.08
C LEU A 245 7.29 -48.28 24.98
N ASP A 246 7.88 -49.41 25.35
CA ASP A 246 8.41 -50.43 24.43
C ASP A 246 7.25 -51.19 23.72
N ASP A 247 7.55 -51.99 22.69
CA ASP A 247 6.57 -52.79 21.91
C ASP A 247 5.71 -53.74 22.79
N GLY A 248 6.13 -53.98 24.03
CA GLY A 248 5.38 -54.69 25.07
C GLY A 248 4.54 -53.82 26.02
N LEU A 249 4.29 -52.54 25.71
CA LEU A 249 3.64 -51.54 26.58
C LEU A 249 4.33 -51.37 27.96
N ARG A 250 5.64 -51.57 28.04
CA ARG A 250 6.42 -51.39 29.26
C ARG A 250 7.19 -50.07 29.20
N VAL A 251 7.20 -49.33 30.31
CA VAL A 251 8.00 -48.10 30.44
C VAL A 251 9.47 -48.43 30.29
N GLN A 252 10.15 -47.86 29.30
CA GLN A 252 11.56 -48.09 29.06
C GLN A 252 12.40 -47.44 30.18
N GLU A 253 13.28 -48.23 30.82
CA GLU A 253 14.17 -47.76 31.90
C GLU A 253 15.11 -46.67 31.39
N GLY A 254 14.73 -45.41 31.62
CA GLY A 254 15.49 -44.23 31.16
C GLY A 254 14.81 -42.90 31.50
N SER A 255 13.52 -42.89 31.82
CA SER A 255 12.78 -41.70 32.26
C SER A 255 13.03 -41.35 33.74
N ASN A 256 14.30 -41.22 34.15
CA ASN A 256 14.66 -40.81 35.53
C ASN A 256 14.11 -39.43 35.90
N CYS A 257 13.85 -38.56 34.91
CA CYS A 257 13.27 -37.23 35.11
C CYS A 257 11.84 -37.29 35.68
N LEU A 258 11.00 -38.21 35.20
CA LEU A 258 9.62 -38.34 35.67
C LEU A 258 9.56 -38.86 37.11
N ASN A 259 10.39 -39.85 37.43
CA ASN A 259 10.51 -40.37 38.80
C ASN A 259 11.08 -39.31 39.75
N GLN A 260 12.00 -38.45 39.30
CA GLN A 260 12.50 -37.34 40.11
C GLN A 260 11.44 -36.28 40.42
N ILE A 261 10.54 -36.01 39.49
CA ILE A 261 9.44 -35.05 39.68
C ILE A 261 8.31 -35.67 40.54
N LEU A 262 7.98 -36.95 40.33
CA LEU A 262 6.89 -37.64 41.05
C LEU A 262 7.27 -38.11 42.46
N PHE A 263 8.54 -38.43 42.74
CA PHE A 263 9.00 -38.90 44.06
C PHE A 263 9.68 -37.82 44.92
N ARG A 264 9.74 -36.56 44.47
CA ARG A 264 10.14 -35.46 45.35
C ARG A 264 8.98 -35.13 46.30
N ASN A 265 9.04 -35.66 47.51
CA ASN A 265 8.10 -35.37 48.62
C ASN A 265 8.23 -33.95 49.20
N GLU A 266 8.93 -33.04 48.52
CA GLU A 266 9.08 -31.65 48.96
C GLU A 266 8.06 -30.78 48.23
N SER A 267 7.21 -30.07 48.99
CA SER A 267 6.30 -29.11 48.41
C SER A 267 7.10 -27.99 47.73
N LEU A 268 7.02 -27.88 46.41
CA LEU A 268 7.62 -26.79 45.62
C LEU A 268 6.90 -25.44 45.79
N ASP A 269 5.96 -25.36 46.74
CA ASP A 269 5.24 -24.15 47.03
C ASP A 269 6.23 -23.07 47.49
N LYS A 270 6.30 -21.96 46.74
CA LYS A 270 7.21 -20.79 46.92
C LYS A 270 8.65 -20.91 46.40
N MET A 271 9.03 -21.95 45.65
CA MET A 271 10.34 -21.96 44.98
C MET A 271 10.34 -21.15 43.67
N VAL A 272 11.38 -20.31 43.50
CA VAL A 272 11.57 -19.50 42.29
C VAL A 272 12.07 -20.39 41.15
N PHE A 273 11.34 -20.38 40.03
CA PHE A 273 11.54 -21.27 38.88
C PHE A 273 12.98 -21.30 38.33
N ARG A 274 13.72 -20.18 38.46
CA ARG A 274 15.13 -20.08 38.03
C ARG A 274 16.07 -21.04 38.77
N ASN A 275 15.74 -21.45 40.00
CA ASN A 275 16.55 -22.37 40.80
C ASN A 275 16.27 -23.85 40.51
N ILE A 276 15.31 -24.15 39.62
CA ILE A 276 14.92 -25.52 39.25
C ILE A 276 15.60 -25.95 37.93
N LEU A 277 16.10 -24.98 37.14
CA LEU A 277 16.65 -25.19 35.79
C LEU A 277 18.19 -25.28 35.72
N VAL A 278 18.88 -25.40 36.87
CA VAL A 278 20.35 -25.61 36.95
C VAL A 278 20.64 -27.08 37.22
#